data_AF-A0A9C8KCH8-F1
#
_entry.id   AF-A0A9C8KCH8-F1
#
_cell.length_a   1.000
_cell.length_b   1.000
_cell.length_c   1.000
_cell.angle_alpha   90.00
_cell.angle_beta   90.00
_cell.angle_gamma   90.00
#
_symmetry.space_group_name_H-M   'P 1'
#
loop_
_entity.id
_entity.type
_entity.pdbx_description
1 polymer ?
#
loop_
_entity_poly.entity_id
_entity_poly.type
_entity_poly.pdbx_seq_one_letter_code
_entity_poly.pdbx_strand_id
1 'polypeptide(L)'
;MFKRYFPVFQWLPKYKKSYLSGDISAGLTVGIMLIPQGMAYAMIAGLPPVFGLYASLIPQIIYAIMGTSRQLAVGPVAMDSLLVASGLGALALSGIDEYIAMAIFLALFMGTIQLTLGLMRMGFLVNFLS
;
A
#
# COMPACT_ATOMS: atom_id res chain seq x y z
N MET A 1 -6.99 -18.93 16.79
CA MET A 1 -7.54 -18.43 15.51
C MET A 1 -7.15 -16.97 15.23
N PHE A 2 -7.41 -16.02 16.15
CA PHE A 2 -7.09 -14.59 15.97
C PHE A 2 -5.63 -14.25 15.63
N LYS A 3 -4.65 -14.94 16.22
CA LYS A 3 -3.23 -14.75 15.91
C LYS A 3 -2.86 -14.97 14.44
N ARG A 4 -3.65 -15.74 13.67
CA ARG A 4 -3.39 -16.02 12.26
C ARG A 4 -3.82 -14.87 11.34
N TYR A 5 -4.82 -14.10 11.74
CA TYR A 5 -5.34 -12.96 10.97
C TYR A 5 -4.75 -11.62 11.43
N PHE A 6 -4.30 -11.54 12.68
CA PHE A 6 -3.64 -10.36 13.26
C PHE A 6 -2.27 -10.75 13.83
N PRO A 7 -1.23 -10.83 12.97
CA PRO A 7 0.12 -11.22 13.38
C PRO A 7 0.74 -10.28 14.44
N VAL A 8 0.20 -9.08 14.65
CA VAL A 8 0.61 -8.18 15.74
C VAL A 8 0.63 -8.86 17.10
N PHE A 9 -0.35 -9.71 17.39
CA PHE A 9 -0.42 -10.46 18.65
C PHE A 9 0.62 -11.58 18.76
N GLN A 10 1.33 -11.89 17.68
CA GLN A 10 2.45 -12.83 17.67
C GLN A 10 3.80 -12.13 17.85
N TRP A 11 4.02 -11.02 17.14
CA TRP A 11 5.33 -10.36 17.11
C TRP A 11 5.50 -9.37 18.26
N LEU A 12 4.44 -8.64 18.64
CA LEU A 12 4.53 -7.59 19.66
C LEU A 12 4.94 -8.13 21.04
N PRO A 13 4.40 -9.27 21.54
CA PRO A 13 4.86 -9.85 22.81
C PRO A 13 6.30 -10.36 22.78
N LYS A 14 6.84 -10.65 21.59
CA LYS A 14 8.22 -11.13 21.38
C LYS A 14 9.19 -9.98 21.05
N TYR A 15 8.72 -8.74 21.05
CA TYR A 15 9.51 -7.57 20.68
C TYR A 15 10.56 -7.26 21.76
N LYS A 16 11.84 -7.25 21.38
CA LYS A 16 12.92 -6.91 22.30
C LYS A 16 13.19 -5.41 22.24
N LYS A 17 13.32 -4.77 23.41
CA LYS A 17 13.67 -3.33 23.51
C LYS A 17 14.97 -2.99 22.79
N SER A 18 15.89 -3.95 22.65
CA SER A 18 17.14 -3.79 21.88
C SER A 18 16.91 -3.49 20.40
N TYR A 19 15.74 -3.80 19.83
CA TYR A 19 15.42 -3.50 18.43
C TYR A 19 14.92 -2.07 18.22
N LEU A 20 14.47 -1.39 19.29
CA LEU A 20 13.78 -0.11 19.19
C LEU A 20 14.66 0.99 18.57
N SER A 21 15.94 1.07 18.94
CA SER A 21 16.84 2.09 18.40
C SER A 21 17.07 1.92 16.89
N GLY A 22 17.21 0.68 16.43
CA GLY A 22 17.34 0.35 15.01
C GLY A 22 16.05 0.57 14.23
N ASP A 23 14.90 0.19 14.81
CA ASP A 23 13.60 0.38 14.17
C ASP A 23 13.23 1.87 14.06
N ILE A 24 13.61 2.72 15.03
CA ILE A 24 13.40 4.17 14.96
C ILE A 24 14.24 4.80 13.84
N SER A 25 15.53 4.50 13.76
CA SER A 25 16.40 5.07 12.73
C SER A 25 16.01 4.60 11.32
N ALA A 26 15.68 3.32 11.17
CA ALA A 26 15.16 2.76 9.93
C ALA A 26 13.81 3.38 9.56
N GLY A 27 12.88 3.48 10.51
CA GLY A 27 11.56 4.07 10.30
C GLY A 27 11.61 5.54 9.90
N LEU A 28 12.50 6.34 10.51
CA LEU A 28 12.74 7.72 10.11
C LEU A 28 13.31 7.81 8.70
N THR A 29 14.29 6.97 8.37
CA THR A 29 14.93 6.97 7.05
C THR A 29 13.92 6.62 5.95
N VAL A 30 13.18 5.53 6.14
CA VAL A 30 12.15 5.08 5.19
C VAL A 30 11.00 6.08 5.12
N GLY A 31 10.58 6.65 6.25
CA GLY A 31 9.53 7.67 6.30
C GLY A 31 9.90 8.94 5.54
N ILE A 32 11.14 9.44 5.71
CA ILE A 32 11.64 10.60 4.97
C ILE A 32 11.68 10.31 3.46
N MET A 33 12.11 9.11 3.06
CA MET A 33 12.13 8.71 1.64
C MET A 33 10.73 8.57 1.04
N LEU A 34 9.75 8.08 1.81
CA LEU A 34 8.37 7.86 1.36
C LEU A 34 7.61 9.15 1.03
N ILE A 35 7.98 10.29 1.63
CA ILE A 35 7.32 11.58 1.38
C ILE A 35 7.51 12.01 -0.09
N PRO A 36 8.74 12.28 -0.58
CA PRO A 36 8.93 12.68 -1.97
C PRO A 36 8.58 11.56 -2.95
N GLN A 37 8.87 10.30 -2.59
CA GLN A 37 8.56 9.15 -3.45
C GLN A 37 7.06 8.98 -3.66
N GLY A 38 6.25 9.02 -2.58
CA GLY A 38 4.80 8.91 -2.67
C GLY A 38 4.18 10.07 -3.44
N MET A 39 4.64 11.29 -3.20
CA MET A 39 4.20 12.47 -3.95
C MET A 39 4.50 12.34 -5.45
N ALA A 40 5.70 11.88 -5.82
CA ALA A 40 6.07 11.65 -7.21
C ALA A 40 5.18 10.58 -7.87
N TYR A 41 4.90 9.48 -7.17
CA TYR A 41 4.05 8.41 -7.70
C TYR A 41 2.59 8.83 -7.86
N ALA A 42 2.04 9.64 -6.96
CA ALA A 42 0.72 10.23 -7.17
C ALA A 42 0.67 11.12 -8.42
N MET A 43 1.72 11.91 -8.67
CA MET A 43 1.80 12.72 -9.89
C MET A 43 1.92 11.86 -11.15
N ILE A 44 2.64 10.73 -11.09
CA ILE A 44 2.66 9.74 -12.19
C ILE A 44 1.25 9.20 -12.45
N ALA A 45 0.49 8.93 -11.38
CA ALA A 45 -0.90 8.48 -11.46
C ALA A 45 -1.91 9.57 -11.88
N GLY A 46 -1.46 10.79 -12.20
CA GLY A 46 -2.33 11.91 -12.57
C GLY A 46 -3.09 12.54 -11.39
N LEU A 47 -2.72 12.22 -10.14
CA LEU A 47 -3.38 12.70 -8.93
C LEU A 47 -2.62 13.83 -8.24
N PRO A 48 -3.29 14.68 -7.44
CA PRO A 48 -2.61 15.64 -6.58
C PRO A 48 -1.62 14.94 -5.62
N PRO A 49 -0.43 15.53 -5.34
CA PRO A 49 0.61 14.88 -4.54
C PRO A 49 0.18 14.36 -3.16
N VAL A 50 -0.83 15.02 -2.55
CA VAL A 50 -1.37 14.64 -1.23
C VAL A 50 -1.92 13.21 -1.21
N PHE A 51 -2.46 12.72 -2.33
CA PHE A 51 -2.96 11.35 -2.44
C PHE A 51 -1.85 10.31 -2.31
N GLY A 52 -0.62 10.66 -2.71
CA GLY A 52 0.56 9.84 -2.50
C GLY A 52 0.90 9.68 -1.02
N LEU A 53 0.72 10.74 -0.23
CA LEU A 53 0.93 10.69 1.22
C LEU A 53 -0.13 9.82 1.92
N TYR A 54 -1.38 9.91 1.48
CA TYR A 54 -2.45 9.03 1.97
C TYR A 54 -2.16 7.55 1.63
N ALA A 55 -1.71 7.28 0.40
CA ALA A 55 -1.34 5.94 -0.06
C ALA A 55 -0.08 5.39 0.62
N SER A 56 0.82 6.25 1.12
CA SER A 56 2.02 5.82 1.87
C SER A 56 1.74 5.58 3.35
N LEU A 57 0.82 6.33 3.97
CA LEU A 57 0.61 6.28 5.42
C LEU A 57 -0.38 5.18 5.84
N ILE A 58 -1.57 5.18 5.24
CA ILE A 58 -2.68 4.33 5.71
C ILE A 58 -2.38 2.84 5.51
N PRO A 59 -1.93 2.38 4.32
CA PRO A 59 -1.60 0.96 4.11
C PRO A 59 -0.49 0.47 5.04
N GLN A 60 0.49 1.32 5.38
CA GLN A 60 1.59 0.95 6.26
C GLN A 60 1.12 0.70 7.70
N ILE A 61 0.19 1.51 8.22
CA ILE A 61 -0.42 1.30 9.53
C ILE A 61 -1.22 -0.01 9.53
N ILE A 62 -2.02 -0.27 8.49
CA ILE A 62 -2.79 -1.52 8.35
C ILE A 62 -1.84 -2.71 8.28
N TYR A 63 -0.76 -2.61 7.50
CA TYR A 63 0.23 -3.67 7.34
C TYR A 63 1.04 -3.94 8.62
N ALA A 64 1.30 -2.94 9.47
CA ALA A 64 1.93 -3.18 10.76
C ALA A 64 1.10 -4.11 11.67
N ILE A 65 -0.23 -4.11 11.50
CA ILE A 65 -1.18 -4.90 12.28
C ILE A 65 -1.40 -6.30 11.64
N MET A 66 -1.56 -6.34 10.32
CA MET A 66 -1.98 -7.53 9.56
C MET A 66 -0.83 -8.26 8.85
N GLY A 67 0.31 -7.60 8.68
CA GLY A 67 1.45 -8.08 7.91
C GLY A 67 2.21 -9.21 8.59
N THR A 68 2.79 -10.08 7.78
CA THR A 68 3.55 -11.26 8.25
C THR A 68 5.06 -11.04 8.22
N SER A 69 5.55 -10.13 7.37
CA SER A 69 6.96 -9.75 7.30
C SER A 69 7.22 -8.47 8.09
N ARG A 70 8.24 -8.51 8.97
CA ARG A 70 8.66 -7.37 9.80
C ARG A 70 9.42 -6.28 9.03
N GLN A 71 9.95 -6.62 7.85
CA GLN A 71 10.86 -5.76 7.08
C GLN A 71 10.20 -5.21 5.81
N LEU A 72 9.00 -5.69 5.46
CA LEU A 72 8.30 -5.20 4.28
C LEU A 72 7.67 -3.84 4.58
N ALA A 73 8.05 -2.84 3.79
CA ALA A 73 7.37 -1.55 3.71
C ALA A 73 6.32 -1.61 2.60
N VAL A 74 5.14 -1.03 2.85
CA VAL A 74 4.02 -1.01 1.91
C VAL A 74 3.71 0.44 1.57
N GLY A 75 3.62 0.75 0.29
CA GLY A 75 3.31 2.09 -0.19
C GLY A 75 3.03 2.08 -1.69
N PRO A 76 2.80 3.26 -2.28
CA PRO A 76 2.61 3.38 -3.72
C PRO A 76 3.88 2.96 -4.46
N VAL A 77 3.72 2.42 -5.67
CA VAL A 77 4.82 1.99 -6.54
C VAL A 77 4.66 2.64 -7.92
N ALA A 78 5.79 2.92 -8.58
CA ALA A 78 5.81 3.58 -9.89
C ALA A 78 4.99 2.82 -10.96
N MET A 79 5.13 1.49 -11.04
CA MET A 79 4.40 0.69 -12.03
C MET A 79 2.90 0.75 -11.82
N ASP A 80 2.42 0.59 -10.58
CA ASP A 80 1.00 0.68 -10.27
C ASP A 80 0.44 2.08 -10.60
N SER A 81 1.24 3.11 -10.35
CA SER A 81 0.86 4.50 -10.67
C SER A 81 0.70 4.72 -12.17
N LEU A 82 1.58 4.15 -13.00
CA LEU A 82 1.47 4.19 -14.45
C LEU A 82 0.24 3.42 -14.94
N LEU A 83 -0.08 2.27 -14.34
CA LEU A 83 -1.27 1.49 -14.69
C LEU A 83 -2.56 2.24 -14.35
N VAL A 84 -2.60 2.93 -13.20
CA VAL A 84 -3.73 3.81 -12.85
C VAL A 84 -3.86 4.95 -13.86
N ALA A 85 -2.76 5.65 -14.18
CA ALA A 85 -2.78 6.73 -15.15
C ALA A 85 -3.25 6.28 -16.55
N SER A 86 -2.74 5.15 -17.02
CA SER A 86 -3.12 4.55 -18.30
C SER A 86 -4.59 4.11 -18.32
N GLY A 87 -5.04 3.44 -17.25
CA GLY A 87 -6.41 2.95 -17.14
C GLY A 87 -7.44 4.07 -17.05
N LEU A 88 -7.19 5.08 -16.21
CA LEU A 88 -8.09 6.23 -16.06
C LEU A 88 -7.99 7.21 -17.23
N GLY A 89 -6.80 7.36 -17.83
CA GLY A 89 -6.58 8.23 -18.99
C GLY A 89 -7.29 7.74 -20.26
N ALA A 90 -7.62 6.44 -20.33
CA ALA A 90 -8.45 5.89 -21.40
C ALA A 90 -9.94 6.24 -21.25
N LEU A 91 -10.36 6.76 -20.08
CA LEU A 91 -11.72 7.20 -19.83
C LEU A 91 -11.86 8.67 -20.20
N ALA A 92 -12.94 9.03 -20.90
CA ALA A 92 -13.24 10.42 -21.28
C ALA A 92 -13.80 11.22 -20.08
N LEU A 93 -12.99 11.38 -19.03
CA LEU A 93 -13.38 12.05 -17.78
C LEU A 93 -13.34 13.56 -17.94
N SER A 94 -14.31 14.24 -17.32
CA SER A 94 -14.66 15.63 -17.58
C SER A 94 -13.89 16.63 -16.71
N GLY A 95 -13.06 16.17 -15.78
CA GLY A 95 -12.31 17.03 -14.85
C GLY A 95 -11.58 16.27 -13.75
N ILE A 96 -10.83 17.02 -12.93
CA ILE A 96 -9.97 16.46 -11.88
C ILE A 96 -10.77 15.81 -10.74
N ASP A 97 -11.94 16.35 -10.39
CA ASP A 97 -12.78 15.79 -9.32
C ASP A 97 -13.33 14.41 -9.71
N GLU A 98 -13.77 14.27 -10.97
CA GLU A 98 -14.21 12.98 -11.52
C GLU A 98 -13.03 12.00 -11.62
N TYR A 99 -11.85 12.46 -12.02
CA TYR A 99 -10.62 11.66 -12.06
C TYR A 99 -10.25 11.11 -10.68
N ILE A 100 -10.28 11.97 -9.64
CA ILE A 100 -10.02 11.58 -8.25
C ILE A 100 -11.06 10.55 -7.79
N ALA A 101 -12.36 10.79 -8.06
CA ALA A 101 -13.41 9.86 -7.70
C ALA A 101 -13.23 8.48 -8.36
N MET A 102 -12.85 8.45 -9.64
CA MET A 102 -12.58 7.20 -10.36
C MET A 102 -11.32 6.49 -9.87
N ALA A 103 -10.27 7.23 -9.48
CA ALA A 103 -9.09 6.63 -8.86
C ALA A 103 -9.41 5.98 -7.51
N ILE A 104 -10.21 6.65 -6.67
CA ILE A 104 -10.68 6.09 -5.39
C ILE A 104 -11.54 4.85 -5.64
N PHE A 105 -12.46 4.91 -6.60
CA PHE A 105 -13.28 3.77 -6.98
C PHE A 105 -12.43 2.59 -7.46
N LEU A 106 -11.47 2.84 -8.34
CA LEU A 106 -10.54 1.81 -8.84
C LEU A 106 -9.76 1.16 -7.70
N ALA A 107 -9.25 1.95 -6.75
CA ALA A 107 -8.56 1.45 -5.56
C ALA A 107 -9.47 0.53 -4.72
N LEU A 108 -10.73 0.92 -4.49
CA LEU A 108 -11.71 0.12 -3.78
C LEU A 108 -12.06 -1.17 -4.54
N PHE A 109 -12.25 -1.07 -5.85
CA PHE A 109 -12.57 -2.19 -6.73
C PHE A 109 -11.45 -3.23 -6.74
N MET A 110 -10.20 -2.79 -6.94
CA MET A 110 -9.03 -3.66 -6.89
C MET A 110 -8.84 -4.27 -5.50
N GLY A 111 -9.02 -3.49 -4.43
CA GLY A 111 -8.98 -3.99 -3.05
C GLY A 111 -10.03 -5.07 -2.79
N THR A 112 -11.24 -4.93 -3.34
CA THR A 112 -12.31 -5.93 -3.22
C THR A 112 -11.96 -7.22 -3.96
N ILE A 113 -11.39 -7.12 -5.16
CA ILE A 113 -10.89 -8.28 -5.91
C ILE A 113 -9.79 -8.98 -5.11
N GLN A 114 -8.78 -8.24 -4.64
CA GLN A 114 -7.67 -8.79 -3.86
C GLN A 114 -8.16 -9.46 -2.57
N LEU A 115 -9.11 -8.84 -1.86
CA LEU A 115 -9.73 -9.43 -0.67
C LEU A 115 -10.45 -10.74 -0.99
N THR A 116 -11.22 -10.77 -2.07
CA THR A 116 -11.94 -11.97 -2.53
C THR A 116 -10.99 -13.10 -2.89
N LEU A 117 -9.94 -12.81 -3.67
CA LEU A 117 -8.88 -13.77 -4.02
C LEU A 117 -8.16 -14.28 -2.76
N GLY A 118 -7.90 -13.39 -1.79
CA GLY A 118 -7.31 -13.74 -0.50
C GLY A 118 -8.19 -14.69 0.31
N LEU A 119 -9.51 -14.46 0.37
CA LEU A 119 -10.48 -15.33 1.03
C LEU A 119 -10.56 -16.71 0.35
N MET A 120 -10.48 -16.75 -0.98
CA MET A 120 -10.41 -17.97 -1.77
C MET A 120 -9.03 -18.67 -1.71
N ARG A 121 -8.06 -18.08 -1.00
CA ARG A 121 -6.67 -18.57 -0.88
C ARG A 121 -5.96 -18.74 -2.23
N MET A 122 -6.25 -17.86 -3.19
CA MET A 122 -5.67 -17.89 -4.53
C MET A 122 -4.24 -17.31 -4.61
N GLY A 123 -3.56 -17.12 -3.47
CA GLY A 123 -2.18 -16.62 -3.43
C GLY A 123 -1.17 -17.51 -4.15
N PHE A 124 -1.48 -18.80 -4.36
CA PHE A 124 -0.63 -19.71 -5.11
C PHE A 124 -0.47 -19.30 -6.59
N LEU A 125 -1.42 -18.53 -7.14
CA LEU A 125 -1.33 -18.00 -8.51
C LEU A 125 -0.12 -17.10 -8.71
N VAL A 126 0.33 -16.41 -7.66
CA VAL A 126 1.51 -15.54 -7.69
C VAL A 126 2.80 -16.35 -7.95
N ASN A 127 2.84 -17.63 -7.57
CA ASN A 127 4.01 -18.49 -7.81
C ASN A 127 4.19 -18.89 -9.28
N PHE A 128 3.19 -18.62 -10.15
CA PHE A 128 3.28 -18.86 -11.59
C PHE A 128 3.69 -17.60 -12.38
N LEU A 129 3.82 -16.45 -11.72
CA LEU A 129 4.41 -15.26 -12.32
C LEU A 129 5.93 -15.46 -12.32
N SER A 130 6.50 -15.61 -13.51
CA SER A 130 7.94 -15.82 -13.72
C SER A 130 8.74 -14.52 -13.73
#